data_AF-A0A239LQT9-F1
#
_entry.id   AF-A0A239LQT9-F1
#
_cell.length_a   1.000
_cell.length_b   1.000
_cell.length_c   1.000
_cell.angle_alpha   90.00
_cell.angle_beta   90.00
_cell.angle_gamma   90.00
#
_symmetry.space_group_name_H-M   'P 1'
#
loop_
_entity.id
_entity.type
_entity.pdbx_description
1 polymer ?
#
loop_
_entity_poly.entity_id
_entity_poly.type
_entity_poly.pdbx_seq_one_letter_code
_entity_poly.pdbx_strand_id
1 'polypeptide(L)'
;MIDFFTAYRPLFEFMILHAGYALSQYVVLRTGVFSVATAGFAAVGGYGAAILTVTYRFPPLASILIALVAGCALGLLLAVPLARLRGVYQAIATLAFVQVVLSLNFFLEGVTGGANGFNGIPKVVELHHLALAFVAVGYVILSWRSSRLGRSANVVRENEAVAASLGISAIRQQSIAFALSGAIGALFGSLEAFHGYALDPNQFGFHLVVAVLSYVVLGGRRSLWGPIAGAVILVSLPEIARPLAEYRMLIYGALLIVVIGYLPRGVVDSALHYLHHRRVGRAAQASRVSPGTSEARP
;
A
#
# COMPACT_ATOMS: atom_id res chain seq x y z
N MET A 1 -3.07 31.34 6.52
CA MET A 1 -2.99 29.90 6.88
C MET A 1 -4.06 29.08 6.17
N ILE A 2 -5.31 29.56 6.08
CA ILE A 2 -6.39 28.88 5.33
C ILE A 2 -6.02 28.74 3.84
N ASP A 3 -5.52 29.80 3.20
CA ASP A 3 -5.15 29.79 1.76
C ASP A 3 -4.09 28.75 1.37
N PHE A 4 -3.13 28.45 2.26
CA PHE A 4 -2.12 27.42 2.01
C PHE A 4 -2.76 26.03 1.99
N PHE A 5 -3.65 25.74 2.95
CA PHE A 5 -4.33 24.45 3.00
C PHE A 5 -5.27 24.24 1.81
N THR A 6 -5.96 25.29 1.35
CA THR A 6 -6.80 25.20 0.15
C THR A 6 -5.98 25.02 -1.11
N ALA A 7 -4.83 25.70 -1.22
CA ALA A 7 -3.93 25.59 -2.38
C ALA A 7 -3.29 24.20 -2.52
N TYR A 8 -2.90 23.57 -1.41
CA TYR A 8 -2.24 22.25 -1.41
C TYR A 8 -3.20 21.08 -1.16
N ARG A 9 -4.52 21.31 -1.05
CA ARG A 9 -5.52 20.25 -0.81
C ARG A 9 -5.40 19.08 -1.80
N PRO A 10 -5.29 19.28 -3.12
CA PRO A 10 -5.21 18.17 -4.08
C PRO A 10 -3.96 17.31 -3.86
N LEU A 11 -2.85 17.91 -3.44
CA LEU A 11 -1.61 17.21 -3.14
C LEU A 11 -1.77 16.32 -1.90
N PHE A 12 -2.43 16.81 -0.84
CA PHE A 12 -2.74 15.97 0.32
C PHE A 12 -3.69 14.83 -0.01
N GLU A 13 -4.73 15.08 -0.81
CA GLU A 13 -5.66 14.04 -1.27
C GLU A 13 -4.92 12.95 -2.06
N PHE A 14 -4.05 13.36 -2.98
CA PHE A 14 -3.22 12.46 -3.79
C PHE A 14 -2.22 11.66 -2.94
N MET A 15 -1.60 12.29 -1.92
CA MET A 15 -0.74 11.59 -0.95
C MET A 15 -1.48 10.51 -0.19
N ILE A 16 -2.69 10.80 0.28
CA ILE A 16 -3.49 9.84 1.06
C ILE A 16 -3.89 8.65 0.17
N LEU A 17 -4.31 8.90 -1.07
CA LEU A 17 -4.61 7.84 -2.04
C LEU A 17 -3.40 6.91 -2.24
N HIS A 18 -2.24 7.48 -2.52
CA HIS A 18 -1.01 6.71 -2.77
C HIS A 18 -0.47 6.01 -1.52
N ALA A 19 -0.64 6.62 -0.35
CA ALA A 19 -0.35 5.97 0.92
C ALA A 19 -1.29 4.78 1.18
N GLY A 20 -2.56 4.86 0.75
CA GLY A 20 -3.50 3.75 0.75
C GLY A 20 -3.04 2.58 -0.11
N TYR A 21 -2.58 2.85 -1.33
CA TYR A 21 -1.95 1.82 -2.18
C TYR A 21 -0.69 1.24 -1.54
N ALA A 22 0.15 2.07 -0.94
CA ALA A 22 1.33 1.61 -0.21
C ALA A 22 0.95 0.67 0.95
N LEU A 23 -0.14 0.94 1.67
CA LEU A 23 -0.67 0.08 2.73
C LEU A 23 -1.23 -1.23 2.19
N SER A 24 -1.93 -1.23 1.05
CA SER A 24 -2.35 -2.47 0.37
C SER A 24 -1.14 -3.36 0.09
N GLN A 25 -0.10 -2.79 -0.52
CA GLN A 25 1.12 -3.51 -0.88
C GLN A 25 1.90 -4.00 0.35
N TYR A 26 1.94 -3.18 1.39
CA TYR A 26 2.59 -3.50 2.66
C TYR A 26 2.01 -4.77 3.29
N VAL A 27 0.69 -4.95 3.26
CA VAL A 27 0.05 -6.11 3.89
C VAL A 27 0.56 -7.43 3.31
N VAL A 28 0.75 -7.51 1.99
CA VAL A 28 1.27 -8.72 1.32
C VAL A 28 2.75 -8.91 1.56
N LEU A 29 3.55 -7.85 1.43
CA LEU A 29 5.00 -7.93 1.67
C LEU A 29 5.32 -8.28 3.14
N ARG A 30 4.44 -7.89 4.07
CA ARG A 30 4.59 -8.18 5.50
C ARG A 30 4.45 -9.66 5.82
N THR A 31 3.73 -10.44 5.01
CA THR A 31 3.57 -11.90 5.21
C THR A 31 4.67 -12.72 4.53
N GLY A 32 5.62 -12.07 3.86
CA GLY A 32 6.71 -12.73 3.13
C GLY A 32 6.37 -13.07 1.68
N VAL A 33 5.19 -12.67 1.20
CA VAL A 33 4.79 -12.86 -0.19
C VAL A 33 5.29 -11.69 -1.03
N PHE A 34 6.08 -11.99 -2.06
CA PHE A 34 6.56 -10.99 -3.01
C PHE A 34 5.55 -10.84 -4.15
N SER A 35 4.54 -9.99 -3.93
CA SER A 35 3.45 -9.70 -4.87
C SER A 35 3.48 -8.24 -5.29
N VAL A 36 3.04 -7.94 -6.51
CA VAL A 36 2.82 -6.58 -7.02
C VAL A 36 1.39 -6.36 -7.53
N ALA A 37 0.44 -7.16 -7.05
CA ALA A 37 -0.96 -7.17 -7.52
C ALA A 37 -1.77 -5.90 -7.19
N THR A 38 -1.30 -5.03 -6.28
CA THR A 38 -2.04 -3.86 -5.78
C THR A 38 -2.61 -2.99 -6.90
N ALA A 39 -1.84 -2.73 -7.95
CA ALA A 39 -2.29 -1.92 -9.08
C ALA A 39 -3.47 -2.57 -9.84
N GLY A 40 -3.47 -3.89 -9.98
CA GLY A 40 -4.58 -4.62 -10.60
C GLY A 40 -5.82 -4.62 -9.72
N PHE A 41 -5.68 -4.76 -8.40
CA PHE A 41 -6.81 -4.61 -7.48
C PHE A 41 -7.39 -3.20 -7.50
N ALA A 42 -6.54 -2.17 -7.56
CA ALA A 42 -6.97 -0.78 -7.70
C ALA A 42 -7.71 -0.56 -9.02
N ALA A 43 -7.19 -1.10 -10.13
CA ALA A 43 -7.86 -1.03 -11.43
C ALA A 43 -9.26 -1.67 -11.39
N VAL A 44 -9.39 -2.89 -10.85
CA VAL A 44 -10.70 -3.55 -10.76
C VAL A 44 -11.65 -2.78 -9.85
N GLY A 45 -11.18 -2.29 -8.71
CA GLY A 45 -12.02 -1.51 -7.80
C GLY A 45 -12.46 -0.16 -8.38
N GLY A 46 -11.55 0.55 -9.04
CA GLY A 46 -11.81 1.83 -9.70
C GLY A 46 -12.80 1.69 -10.84
N TYR A 47 -12.49 0.85 -11.82
CA TYR A 47 -13.38 0.62 -12.96
C TYR A 47 -14.70 -0.02 -12.52
N GLY A 48 -14.66 -1.02 -11.65
CA GLY A 48 -15.86 -1.68 -11.15
C GLY A 48 -16.82 -0.70 -10.48
N ALA A 49 -16.32 0.16 -9.59
CA ALA A 49 -17.16 1.15 -8.93
C ALA A 49 -17.66 2.24 -9.90
N ALA A 50 -16.80 2.70 -10.81
CA ALA A 50 -17.16 3.69 -11.81
C ALA A 50 -18.27 3.18 -12.74
N ILE A 51 -18.16 1.95 -13.24
CA ILE A 51 -19.15 1.31 -14.12
C ILE A 51 -20.48 1.14 -13.38
N LEU A 52 -20.46 0.67 -12.12
CA LEU A 52 -21.67 0.53 -11.32
C LEU A 52 -22.42 1.86 -11.15
N THR A 53 -21.70 2.95 -10.91
CA THR A 53 -22.34 4.25 -10.69
C THR A 53 -22.75 4.96 -11.98
N VAL A 54 -21.92 4.95 -13.02
CA VAL A 54 -22.21 5.68 -14.27
C VAL A 54 -23.20 4.91 -15.13
N THR A 55 -22.97 3.61 -15.34
CA THR A 55 -23.77 2.78 -16.23
C THR A 55 -25.03 2.25 -15.53
N TYR A 56 -24.86 1.67 -14.35
CA TYR A 56 -25.97 1.04 -13.61
C TYR A 56 -26.66 1.98 -12.61
N ARG A 57 -26.21 3.23 -12.49
CA ARG A 57 -26.80 4.26 -11.61
C ARG A 57 -26.83 3.87 -10.13
N PHE A 58 -25.94 2.99 -9.68
CA PHE A 58 -25.80 2.65 -8.27
C PHE A 58 -25.27 3.85 -7.47
N PRO A 59 -25.73 4.02 -6.21
CA PRO A 59 -25.22 5.08 -5.36
C PRO A 59 -23.71 4.88 -5.11
N PRO A 60 -22.89 5.95 -5.15
CA PRO A 60 -21.43 5.84 -5.09
C PRO A 60 -20.90 5.04 -3.90
N LEU A 61 -21.50 5.22 -2.71
CA LEU A 61 -21.11 4.49 -1.52
C LEU A 61 -21.31 2.98 -1.66
N ALA A 62 -22.43 2.54 -2.27
CA ALA A 62 -22.67 1.11 -2.51
C ALA A 62 -21.68 0.56 -3.53
N SER A 63 -21.38 1.31 -4.59
CA SER A 63 -20.36 0.92 -5.59
C SER A 63 -18.98 0.75 -4.96
N ILE A 64 -18.58 1.63 -4.04
CA ILE A 64 -17.32 1.52 -3.28
C ILE A 64 -17.30 0.25 -2.42
N LEU A 65 -18.39 -0.05 -1.70
CA LEU A 65 -18.47 -1.25 -0.86
C LEU A 65 -18.47 -2.53 -1.70
N ILE A 66 -19.17 -2.55 -2.83
CA ILE A 66 -19.16 -3.69 -3.76
C ILE A 66 -17.75 -3.87 -4.34
N ALA A 67 -17.07 -2.79 -4.73
CA ALA A 67 -15.70 -2.85 -5.20
C ALA A 67 -14.73 -3.39 -4.15
N LEU A 68 -14.88 -2.99 -2.88
CA LEU A 68 -14.11 -3.52 -1.76
C LEU A 68 -14.30 -5.04 -1.60
N VAL A 69 -15.54 -5.52 -1.65
CA VAL A 69 -15.87 -6.95 -1.56
C VAL A 69 -15.33 -7.70 -2.78
N ALA A 70 -15.47 -7.14 -3.98
CA ALA A 70 -14.94 -7.72 -5.21
C ALA A 70 -13.40 -7.83 -5.17
N GLY A 71 -12.71 -6.80 -4.66
CA GLY A 71 -11.27 -6.82 -4.44
C GLY A 71 -10.85 -7.89 -3.45
N CYS A 72 -11.59 -8.04 -2.34
CA CYS A 72 -11.37 -9.12 -1.37
C CYS A 72 -11.52 -10.51 -2.00
N ALA A 73 -12.60 -10.72 -2.76
CA ALA A 73 -12.88 -11.98 -3.45
C ALA A 73 -11.82 -12.30 -4.51
N LEU A 74 -11.41 -11.31 -5.30
CA LEU A 74 -10.33 -11.46 -6.27
C LEU A 74 -8.99 -11.75 -5.61
N GLY A 75 -8.70 -11.14 -4.46
CA GLY A 75 -7.53 -11.47 -3.65
C GLY A 75 -7.53 -12.93 -3.22
N LEU A 76 -8.66 -13.43 -2.70
CA LEU A 76 -8.81 -14.84 -2.34
C LEU A 76 -8.65 -15.78 -3.54
N LEU A 77 -9.24 -15.41 -4.68
CA LEU A 77 -9.16 -16.18 -5.92
C LEU A 77 -7.72 -16.27 -6.42
N LEU A 78 -7.00 -15.14 -6.46
CA LEU A 78 -5.59 -15.10 -6.86
C LEU A 78 -4.69 -15.85 -5.88
N ALA A 79 -5.02 -15.89 -4.60
CA ALA A 79 -4.23 -16.64 -3.64
C ALA A 79 -4.18 -18.14 -3.95
N VAL A 80 -5.18 -18.72 -4.62
CA VAL A 80 -5.22 -20.16 -4.94
C VAL A 80 -4.06 -20.58 -5.86
N PRO A 81 -3.85 -19.99 -7.06
CA PRO A 81 -2.71 -20.32 -7.89
C PRO A 81 -1.40 -19.77 -7.31
N LEU A 82 -1.42 -18.57 -6.71
CA LEU A 82 -0.19 -17.92 -6.22
C LEU A 82 0.40 -18.60 -4.99
N ALA A 83 -0.41 -19.28 -4.18
CA ALA A 83 0.07 -20.04 -3.03
C ALA A 83 0.99 -21.22 -3.43
N ARG A 84 0.97 -21.65 -4.69
CA ARG A 84 1.84 -22.70 -5.23
C ARG A 84 3.20 -22.17 -5.69
N LEU A 85 3.33 -20.85 -5.85
CA LEU A 85 4.55 -20.21 -6.31
C LEU A 85 5.36 -19.69 -5.11
N ARG A 86 6.66 -19.42 -5.33
CA ARG A 86 7.55 -18.86 -4.31
C ARG A 86 8.47 -17.79 -4.91
N GLY A 87 8.82 -16.80 -4.09
CA GLY A 87 9.80 -15.77 -4.42
C GLY A 87 9.45 -14.99 -5.68
N VAL A 88 10.39 -14.92 -6.63
CA VAL A 88 10.26 -14.10 -7.85
C VAL A 88 9.10 -14.58 -8.74
N TYR A 89 8.79 -15.88 -8.76
CA TYR A 89 7.68 -16.40 -9.57
C TYR A 89 6.32 -15.84 -9.13
N GLN A 90 6.13 -15.55 -7.83
CA GLN A 90 4.91 -14.88 -7.34
C GLN A 90 4.80 -13.45 -7.88
N ALA A 91 5.91 -12.72 -7.96
CA ALA A 91 5.91 -11.37 -8.49
C ALA A 91 5.64 -11.35 -10.00
N ILE A 92 6.24 -12.27 -10.76
CA ILE A 92 5.99 -12.38 -12.20
C ILE A 92 4.51 -12.70 -12.46
N ALA A 93 3.93 -13.65 -11.73
CA ALA A 93 2.52 -14.01 -11.87
C ALA A 93 1.56 -12.86 -11.50
N THR A 94 1.89 -12.09 -10.45
CA THR A 94 1.07 -10.94 -10.04
C THR A 94 1.23 -9.75 -10.99
N LEU A 95 2.40 -9.56 -11.59
CA LEU A 95 2.60 -8.60 -12.67
C LEU A 95 1.77 -8.98 -13.90
N ALA A 96 1.75 -10.26 -14.27
CA ALA A 96 0.91 -10.76 -15.35
C ALA A 96 -0.57 -10.50 -15.06
N PHE A 97 -1.03 -10.72 -13.82
CA PHE A 97 -2.39 -10.34 -13.41
C PHE A 97 -2.68 -8.84 -13.63
N VAL A 98 -1.76 -7.95 -13.22
CA VAL A 98 -1.91 -6.51 -13.47
C VAL A 98 -2.04 -6.21 -14.96
N GLN A 99 -1.20 -6.84 -15.81
CA GLN A 99 -1.26 -6.66 -17.26
C GLN A 99 -2.56 -7.20 -17.86
N VAL A 100 -3.07 -8.33 -17.40
CA VAL A 100 -4.36 -8.87 -17.83
C VAL A 100 -5.48 -7.87 -17.52
N VAL A 101 -5.54 -7.35 -16.29
CA VAL A 101 -6.56 -6.35 -15.92
C VAL A 101 -6.42 -5.07 -16.75
N LEU A 102 -5.19 -4.60 -16.96
CA LEU A 102 -4.92 -3.43 -17.79
C LEU A 102 -5.38 -3.63 -19.23
N SER A 103 -5.05 -4.77 -19.83
CA SER A 103 -5.49 -5.13 -21.18
C SER A 103 -7.01 -5.23 -21.27
N LEU A 104 -7.68 -5.82 -20.28
CA LEU A 104 -9.14 -5.84 -20.24
C LEU A 104 -9.71 -4.43 -20.20
N ASN A 105 -9.16 -3.54 -19.36
CA ASN A 105 -9.61 -2.15 -19.31
C ASN A 105 -9.35 -1.38 -20.61
N PHE A 106 -8.30 -1.74 -21.34
CA PHE A 106 -7.93 -1.10 -22.60
C PHE A 106 -8.77 -1.60 -23.79
N PHE A 107 -9.08 -2.90 -23.86
CA PHE A 107 -9.74 -3.52 -25.01
C PHE A 107 -11.26 -3.69 -24.86
N LEU A 108 -11.82 -3.65 -23.64
CA LEU A 108 -13.28 -3.74 -23.44
C LEU A 108 -13.98 -2.39 -23.62
N GLU A 109 -13.85 -1.79 -24.80
CA GLU A 109 -14.36 -0.44 -25.11
C GLU A 109 -15.82 -0.22 -24.70
N GLY A 110 -16.69 -1.21 -24.95
CA GLY A 110 -18.12 -1.13 -24.62
C GLY A 110 -18.47 -1.13 -23.13
N VAL A 111 -17.51 -1.45 -22.25
CA VAL A 111 -17.71 -1.56 -20.80
C VAL A 111 -16.85 -0.54 -20.05
N THR A 112 -15.57 -0.42 -20.40
CA THR A 112 -14.58 0.38 -19.67
C THR A 112 -14.23 1.69 -20.36
N GLY A 113 -14.78 1.95 -21.55
CA GLY A 113 -14.38 3.09 -22.40
C GLY A 113 -13.05 2.88 -23.13
N GLY A 114 -12.39 1.75 -22.89
CA GLY A 114 -11.17 1.32 -23.58
C GLY A 114 -10.02 2.32 -23.44
N ALA A 115 -9.28 2.52 -24.52
CA ALA A 115 -8.15 3.44 -24.59
C ALA A 115 -8.49 4.91 -24.26
N ASN A 116 -9.76 5.32 -24.45
CA ASN A 116 -10.22 6.68 -24.15
C ASN A 116 -10.45 6.91 -22.64
N GLY A 117 -10.37 5.84 -21.84
CA GLY A 117 -10.69 5.87 -20.42
C GLY A 117 -12.19 5.98 -20.15
N PHE A 118 -12.53 5.95 -18.86
CA PHE A 118 -13.90 5.98 -18.39
C PHE A 118 -14.21 7.34 -17.78
N ASN A 119 -15.15 8.07 -18.38
CA ASN A 119 -15.44 9.47 -18.06
C ASN A 119 -16.84 9.63 -17.43
N GLY A 120 -17.12 10.79 -16.84
CA GLY A 120 -18.44 11.12 -16.30
C GLY A 120 -18.67 10.58 -14.88
N ILE A 121 -17.59 10.28 -14.15
CA ILE A 121 -17.68 9.77 -12.79
C ILE A 121 -17.96 10.94 -11.84
N PRO A 122 -19.00 10.86 -10.99
CA PRO A 122 -19.35 11.96 -10.09
C PRO A 122 -18.26 12.16 -9.04
N LYS A 123 -17.79 13.41 -8.88
CA LYS A 123 -16.78 13.77 -7.88
C LYS A 123 -17.40 13.89 -6.49
N VAL A 124 -17.57 12.77 -5.81
CA VAL A 124 -18.16 12.72 -4.46
C VAL A 124 -17.14 12.48 -3.36
N VAL A 125 -15.92 12.06 -3.72
CA VAL A 125 -14.86 11.81 -2.75
C VAL A 125 -14.06 13.07 -2.50
N GLU A 126 -14.03 13.47 -1.23
CA GLU A 126 -13.25 14.59 -0.72
C GLU A 126 -12.22 14.12 0.31
N LEU A 127 -11.31 15.02 0.71
CA LEU A 127 -10.32 14.80 1.76
C LEU A 127 -10.85 14.06 3.00
N HIS A 128 -12.04 14.39 3.51
CA HIS A 128 -12.58 13.74 4.71
C HIS A 128 -12.94 12.27 4.49
N HIS A 129 -13.44 11.92 3.31
CA HIS A 129 -13.69 10.52 2.91
C HIS A 129 -12.39 9.73 2.81
N LEU A 130 -11.37 10.33 2.18
CA LEU A 130 -10.03 9.74 2.06
C LEU A 130 -9.39 9.54 3.45
N ALA A 131 -9.46 10.55 4.31
CA ALA A 131 -8.94 10.47 5.68
C ALA A 131 -9.66 9.39 6.50
N LEU A 132 -10.98 9.31 6.41
CA LEU A 132 -11.77 8.27 7.09
C LEU A 132 -11.37 6.87 6.61
N ALA A 133 -11.31 6.65 5.29
CA ALA A 133 -10.89 5.38 4.71
C ALA A 133 -9.47 5.00 5.13
N PHE A 134 -8.55 5.98 5.12
CA PHE A 134 -7.16 5.78 5.53
C PHE A 134 -7.03 5.40 7.00
N VAL A 135 -7.74 6.09 7.90
CA VAL A 135 -7.77 5.75 9.33
C VAL A 135 -8.40 4.38 9.57
N ALA A 136 -9.51 4.07 8.89
CA ALA A 136 -10.17 2.77 8.99
C ALA A 136 -9.25 1.63 8.54
N VAL A 137 -8.58 1.77 7.39
CA VAL A 137 -7.60 0.79 6.90
C VAL A 137 -6.41 0.68 7.85
N GLY A 138 -5.88 1.80 8.34
CA GLY A 138 -4.83 1.81 9.35
C GLY A 138 -5.23 1.01 10.60
N TYR A 139 -6.43 1.23 11.12
CA TYR A 139 -6.97 0.49 12.26
C TYR A 139 -7.12 -1.01 11.97
N VAL A 140 -7.63 -1.40 10.80
CA VAL A 140 -7.75 -2.80 10.38
C VAL A 140 -6.37 -3.47 10.31
N ILE A 141 -5.37 -2.81 9.72
CA ILE A 141 -4.01 -3.37 9.63
C ILE A 141 -3.37 -3.49 11.03
N LEU A 142 -3.54 -2.50 11.90
CA LEU A 142 -3.04 -2.56 13.28
C LEU A 142 -3.70 -3.68 14.08
N SER A 143 -5.02 -3.84 13.94
CA SER A 143 -5.79 -4.90 14.58
C SER A 143 -5.39 -6.28 14.05
N TRP A 144 -5.21 -6.43 12.74
CA TRP A 144 -4.71 -7.66 12.14
C TRP A 144 -3.30 -7.99 12.63
N ARG A 145 -2.40 -7.00 12.69
CA ARG A 145 -1.01 -7.16 13.16
C ARG A 145 -0.93 -7.64 14.61
N SER A 146 -1.79 -7.15 15.50
CA SER A 146 -1.83 -7.54 16.92
C SER A 146 -2.56 -8.86 17.16
N SER A 147 -3.38 -9.31 16.20
CA SER A 147 -4.12 -10.56 16.27
C SER A 147 -3.24 -11.82 16.13
N ARG A 148 -3.83 -13.00 16.41
CA ARG A 148 -3.19 -14.30 16.18
C ARG A 148 -2.79 -14.49 14.72
N LEU A 149 -3.60 -14.02 13.77
CA LEU A 149 -3.33 -14.13 12.34
C LEU A 149 -2.08 -13.34 11.95
N GLY A 150 -1.95 -12.10 12.42
CA GLY A 150 -0.76 -11.28 12.18
C GLY A 150 0.51 -11.85 12.80
N ARG A 151 0.41 -12.50 13.96
CA ARG A 151 1.54 -13.23 14.57
C ARG A 151 1.93 -14.46 13.74
N SER A 152 0.96 -15.28 13.35
CA SER A 152 1.20 -16.44 12.47
C SER A 152 1.82 -16.06 11.13
N ALA A 153 1.39 -14.94 10.54
CA ALA A 153 1.99 -14.42 9.31
C ALA A 153 3.46 -14.01 9.47
N ASN A 154 3.87 -13.50 10.65
CA ASN A 154 5.28 -13.20 10.91
C ASN A 154 6.12 -14.49 10.97
N VAL A 155 5.60 -15.56 11.57
CA VAL A 155 6.28 -16.86 11.64
C VAL A 155 6.49 -17.43 10.23
N VAL A 156 5.44 -17.41 9.39
CA VAL A 156 5.52 -17.84 7.99
C VAL A 156 6.55 -17.03 7.21
N ARG A 157 6.63 -15.71 7.45
CA ARG A 157 7.64 -14.85 6.81
C ARG A 157 9.06 -15.22 7.23
N GLU A 158 9.28 -15.57 8.50
CA GLU A 158 10.62 -15.88 9.01
C GLU A 158 11.10 -17.24 8.52
N ASN A 159 10.28 -18.28 8.67
CA ASN A 159 10.61 -19.61 8.18
C ASN A 159 9.34 -20.45 7.98
N GLU A 160 9.05 -20.76 6.72
CA GLU A 160 7.88 -21.56 6.35
C GLU A 160 7.92 -22.99 6.92
N ALA A 161 9.10 -23.61 7.03
CA ALA A 161 9.25 -24.94 7.60
C ALA A 161 8.98 -24.96 9.11
N VAL A 162 9.42 -23.92 9.83
CA VAL A 162 9.10 -23.75 11.27
C VAL A 162 7.62 -23.44 11.47
N ALA A 163 7.02 -22.65 10.59
CA ALA A 163 5.57 -22.42 10.64
C ALA A 163 4.79 -23.73 10.47
N ALA A 164 5.23 -24.61 9.56
CA ALA A 164 4.60 -25.90 9.32
C ALA A 164 4.70 -26.84 10.53
N SER A 165 5.83 -26.88 11.25
CA SER A 165 5.96 -27.69 12.47
C SER A 165 5.06 -27.19 13.62
N LEU A 166 4.68 -25.92 13.60
CA LEU A 166 3.72 -25.31 14.53
C LEU A 166 2.25 -25.41 14.05
N GLY A 167 1.99 -26.16 12.96
CA GLY A 167 0.63 -26.32 12.39
C GLY A 167 0.07 -25.08 11.71
N ILE A 168 0.91 -24.10 11.35
CA ILE A 168 0.50 -22.86 10.68
C ILE A 168 0.58 -23.07 9.16
N SER A 169 -0.56 -23.04 8.48
CA SER A 169 -0.58 -23.14 7.02
C SER A 169 -0.17 -21.82 6.35
N ALA A 170 0.91 -21.86 5.58
CA ALA A 170 1.37 -20.72 4.79
C ALA A 170 0.30 -20.27 3.79
N ILE A 171 -0.35 -21.22 3.09
CA ILE A 171 -1.42 -20.95 2.13
C ILE A 171 -2.51 -20.06 2.73
N ARG A 172 -3.00 -20.38 3.93
CA ARG A 172 -4.04 -19.58 4.60
C ARG A 172 -3.56 -18.17 4.91
N GLN A 173 -2.32 -18.01 5.38
CA GLN A 173 -1.76 -16.68 5.66
C GLN A 173 -1.57 -15.87 4.39
N GLN A 174 -1.17 -16.50 3.29
CA GLN A 174 -1.08 -15.86 1.98
C GLN A 174 -2.48 -15.43 1.48
N SER A 175 -3.50 -16.30 1.60
CA SER A 175 -4.87 -15.97 1.21
C SER A 175 -5.43 -14.78 1.99
N ILE A 176 -5.21 -14.72 3.31
CA ILE A 176 -5.64 -13.58 4.13
C ILE A 176 -4.91 -12.30 3.69
N ALA A 177 -3.61 -12.39 3.40
CA ALA A 177 -2.82 -11.25 2.94
C ALA A 177 -3.31 -10.70 1.59
N PHE A 178 -3.58 -11.59 0.63
CA PHE A 178 -4.14 -11.19 -0.67
C PHE A 178 -5.56 -10.66 -0.55
N ALA A 179 -6.41 -11.22 0.31
CA ALA A 179 -7.76 -10.71 0.55
C ALA A 179 -7.74 -9.29 1.12
N LEU A 180 -6.91 -9.04 2.13
CA LEU A 180 -6.74 -7.71 2.72
C LEU A 180 -6.16 -6.71 1.71
N SER A 181 -5.13 -7.11 0.97
CA SER A 181 -4.55 -6.27 -0.08
C SER A 181 -5.54 -5.98 -1.20
N GLY A 182 -6.28 -6.98 -1.66
CA GLY A 182 -7.32 -6.80 -2.67
C GLY A 182 -8.42 -5.86 -2.22
N ALA A 183 -8.89 -6.00 -0.97
CA ALA A 183 -9.87 -5.10 -0.39
C ALA A 183 -9.37 -3.65 -0.29
N ILE A 184 -8.14 -3.44 0.21
CA ILE A 184 -7.56 -2.09 0.36
C ILE A 184 -7.26 -1.48 -1.01
N GLY A 185 -6.66 -2.25 -1.92
CA GLY A 185 -6.37 -1.82 -3.28
C GLY A 185 -7.63 -1.40 -4.02
N ALA A 186 -8.67 -2.24 -4.00
CA ALA A 186 -9.94 -1.92 -4.64
C ALA A 186 -10.67 -0.74 -3.99
N LEU A 187 -10.61 -0.61 -2.66
CA LEU A 187 -11.15 0.55 -1.95
C LEU A 187 -10.48 1.84 -2.44
N PHE A 188 -9.15 1.92 -2.40
CA PHE A 188 -8.45 3.12 -2.83
C PHE A 188 -8.58 3.37 -4.34
N GLY A 189 -8.68 2.32 -5.16
CA GLY A 189 -9.02 2.42 -6.58
C GLY A 189 -10.39 3.04 -6.83
N SER A 190 -11.41 2.60 -6.09
CA SER A 190 -12.75 3.18 -6.17
C SER A 190 -12.80 4.62 -5.66
N LEU A 191 -12.04 4.95 -4.61
CA LEU A 191 -11.91 6.32 -4.11
C LEU A 191 -11.21 7.22 -5.12
N GLU A 192 -10.19 6.73 -5.81
CA GLU A 192 -9.53 7.45 -6.91
C GLU A 192 -10.51 7.73 -8.05
N ALA A 193 -11.37 6.77 -8.40
CA ALA A 193 -12.41 6.96 -9.42
C ALA A 193 -13.43 8.04 -9.07
N PHE A 194 -13.85 8.14 -7.81
CA PHE A 194 -14.80 9.18 -7.38
C PHE A 194 -14.11 10.49 -6.96
N HIS A 195 -12.79 10.55 -7.03
CA HIS A 195 -11.98 11.74 -6.84
C HIS A 195 -11.61 12.37 -8.19
N GLY A 196 -11.10 11.56 -9.13
CA GLY A 196 -10.81 11.94 -10.50
C GLY A 196 -12.06 11.73 -11.38
N TYR A 197 -12.55 12.77 -12.04
CA TYR A 197 -13.73 12.71 -12.92
C TYR A 197 -13.70 11.59 -13.98
N ALA A 198 -12.49 11.13 -14.30
CA ALA A 198 -12.22 10.11 -15.28
C ALA A 198 -11.10 9.18 -14.80
N LEU A 199 -11.12 7.96 -15.32
CA LEU A 199 -10.07 6.96 -15.15
C LEU A 199 -9.37 6.69 -16.48
N ASP A 200 -8.05 6.81 -16.50
CA ASP A 200 -7.20 6.34 -17.61
C ASP A 200 -6.70 4.92 -17.30
N PRO A 201 -6.79 3.94 -18.22
CA PRO A 201 -6.30 2.59 -17.93
C PRO A 201 -4.82 2.57 -17.54
N ASN A 202 -3.98 3.36 -18.20
CA ASN A 202 -2.53 3.37 -18.03
C ASN A 202 -2.08 3.84 -16.64
N GLN A 203 -2.93 4.58 -15.93
CA GLN A 203 -2.61 5.04 -14.57
C GLN A 203 -2.45 3.87 -13.59
N PHE A 204 -3.12 2.74 -13.84
CA PHE A 204 -2.99 1.51 -13.05
C PHE A 204 -1.96 0.53 -13.63
N GLY A 205 -1.19 0.96 -14.62
CA GLY A 205 -0.21 0.13 -15.30
C GLY A 205 1.10 -0.07 -14.53
N PHE A 206 2.16 -0.38 -15.28
CA PHE A 206 3.47 -0.69 -14.71
C PHE A 206 4.05 0.46 -13.86
N HIS A 207 3.74 1.71 -14.21
CA HIS A 207 4.19 2.87 -13.46
C HIS A 207 3.71 2.83 -12.00
N LEU A 208 2.43 2.53 -11.76
CA LEU A 208 1.87 2.42 -10.42
C LEU A 208 2.46 1.24 -9.66
N VAL A 209 2.69 0.10 -10.33
CA VAL A 209 3.39 -1.05 -9.74
C VAL A 209 4.75 -0.66 -9.17
N VAL A 210 5.57 0.01 -9.99
CA VAL A 210 6.90 0.47 -9.59
C VAL A 210 6.81 1.52 -8.48
N ALA A 211 5.89 2.48 -8.60
CA ALA A 211 5.70 3.53 -7.60
C ALA A 211 5.30 2.95 -6.23
N VAL A 212 4.29 2.09 -6.19
CA VAL A 212 3.77 1.47 -4.95
C VAL A 212 4.82 0.56 -4.31
N LEU A 213 5.54 -0.22 -5.11
CA LEU A 213 6.65 -1.02 -4.60
C LEU A 213 7.75 -0.12 -4.03
N SER A 214 8.07 0.98 -4.72
CA SER A 214 9.05 1.97 -4.28
C SER A 214 8.63 2.63 -2.97
N TYR A 215 7.35 2.94 -2.75
CA TYR A 215 6.87 3.48 -1.47
C TYR A 215 7.20 2.55 -0.30
N VAL A 216 6.96 1.25 -0.46
CA VAL A 216 7.24 0.27 0.61
C VAL A 216 8.74 0.01 0.77
N VAL A 217 9.51 -0.03 -0.32
CA VAL A 217 10.96 -0.26 -0.27
C VAL A 217 11.69 0.94 0.32
N LEU A 218 11.40 2.14 -0.18
CA LEU A 218 11.93 3.42 0.32
C LEU A 218 11.52 3.63 1.77
N GLY A 219 10.25 3.43 2.09
CA GLY A 219 9.70 3.67 3.41
C GLY A 219 10.19 2.67 4.45
N GLY A 220 10.33 1.41 4.06
CA GLY A 220 10.61 0.28 4.93
C GLY A 220 9.39 -0.64 5.08
N ARG A 221 9.65 -1.94 5.25
CA ARG A 221 8.61 -2.98 5.29
C ARG A 221 8.28 -3.49 6.70
N ARG A 222 8.98 -3.02 7.75
CA ARG A 222 8.78 -3.51 9.13
C ARG A 222 7.70 -2.72 9.86
N SER A 223 7.69 -1.40 9.70
CA SER A 223 6.71 -0.51 10.31
C SER A 223 5.56 -0.16 9.35
N LEU A 224 4.37 0.09 9.90
CA LEU A 224 3.23 0.64 9.14
C LEU A 224 3.51 2.08 8.66
N TRP A 225 4.33 2.82 9.40
CA TRP A 225 4.75 4.18 9.04
C TRP A 225 5.72 4.23 7.86
N GLY A 226 6.41 3.12 7.57
CA GLY A 226 7.36 3.04 6.45
C GLY A 226 6.68 3.36 5.12
N PRO A 227 5.74 2.51 4.65
CA PRO A 227 5.03 2.71 3.37
C PRO A 227 4.37 4.09 3.26
N ILE A 228 3.79 4.60 4.35
CA ILE A 228 3.13 5.90 4.40
C ILE A 228 4.16 7.02 4.14
N ALA A 229 5.27 7.02 4.85
CA ALA A 229 6.32 8.01 4.64
C ALA A 229 6.94 7.90 3.25
N GLY A 230 7.15 6.67 2.76
CA GLY A 230 7.65 6.43 1.40
C GLY A 230 6.73 7.01 0.33
N ALA A 231 5.42 6.82 0.47
CA ALA A 231 4.42 7.43 -0.40
C ALA A 231 4.45 8.95 -0.33
N VAL A 232 4.41 9.53 0.88
CA VAL A 232 4.46 11.00 1.06
C VAL A 232 5.73 11.60 0.45
N ILE A 233 6.90 11.00 0.67
CA ILE A 233 8.18 11.48 0.12
C ILE A 233 8.17 11.44 -1.41
N LEU A 234 7.83 10.29 -1.99
CA LEU A 234 7.90 10.10 -3.45
C LEU A 234 6.77 10.79 -4.21
N VAL A 235 5.64 11.08 -3.55
CA VAL A 235 4.56 11.91 -4.11
C VAL A 235 4.91 13.40 -4.01
N SER A 236 5.53 13.84 -2.92
CA SER A 236 5.96 15.25 -2.77
C SER A 236 7.08 15.62 -3.75
N LEU A 237 8.00 14.68 -3.99
CA LEU A 237 9.24 14.96 -4.70
C LEU A 237 9.02 15.53 -6.11
N PRO A 238 8.16 14.95 -6.96
CA PRO A 238 7.86 15.52 -8.28
C PRO A 238 7.20 16.90 -8.21
N GLU A 239 6.44 17.21 -7.16
CA GLU A 239 5.82 18.54 -6.98
C GLU A 239 6.87 19.58 -6.57
N ILE A 240 7.82 19.21 -5.72
CA ILE A 240 8.95 20.09 -5.36
C ILE A 240 9.87 20.30 -6.57
N ALA A 241 10.07 19.26 -7.38
CA ALA A 241 10.85 19.31 -8.61
C ALA A 241 10.09 19.94 -9.80
N ARG A 242 8.88 20.48 -9.59
CA ARG A 242 8.07 21.12 -10.63
C ARG A 242 8.79 22.25 -11.40
N PRO A 243 9.68 23.07 -10.81
CA PRO A 243 10.45 24.08 -11.56
C PRO A 243 11.42 23.47 -12.57
N LEU A 244 11.80 22.20 -12.41
CA LEU A 244 12.78 21.48 -13.21
C LEU A 244 12.10 20.61 -14.28
N ALA A 245 10.93 21.01 -14.77
CA ALA A 245 9.92 20.23 -15.51
C ALA A 245 10.44 19.03 -16.34
N GLU A 246 11.47 19.23 -17.18
CA GLU A 246 12.03 18.18 -18.06
C GLU A 246 12.84 17.11 -17.31
N TYR A 247 13.48 17.45 -16.18
CA TYR A 247 14.34 16.54 -15.41
C TYR A 247 13.58 15.81 -14.29
N ARG A 248 12.27 16.02 -14.13
CA ARG A 248 11.48 15.48 -13.02
C ARG A 248 11.57 13.95 -12.90
N MET A 249 11.39 13.24 -14.02
CA MET A 249 11.48 11.77 -14.03
C MET A 249 12.92 11.28 -13.80
N LEU A 250 13.92 12.02 -14.30
CA LEU A 250 15.32 11.69 -14.10
C LEU A 250 15.73 11.85 -12.64
N ILE A 251 15.29 12.93 -11.98
CA ILE A 251 15.48 13.16 -10.54
C ILE A 251 14.78 12.08 -9.72
N TYR A 252 13.56 11.70 -10.09
CA TYR A 252 12.82 10.62 -9.43
C TYR A 252 13.58 9.28 -9.50
N GLY A 253 14.04 8.89 -10.69
CA GLY A 253 14.83 7.66 -10.89
C GLY A 253 16.18 7.69 -10.16
N ALA A 254 16.91 8.80 -10.24
CA ALA A 254 18.19 8.96 -9.55
C ALA A 254 18.03 8.86 -8.03
N LEU A 255 17.01 9.51 -7.46
CA LEU A 255 16.72 9.42 -6.04
C LEU A 255 16.38 8.00 -5.62
N LEU A 256 15.58 7.27 -6.40
CA LEU A 256 15.31 5.85 -6.13
C LEU A 256 16.60 5.02 -6.10
N ILE A 257 17.50 5.21 -7.06
CA ILE A 257 18.80 4.50 -7.10
C ILE A 257 19.62 4.81 -5.85
N VAL A 258 19.75 6.10 -5.49
CA VAL A 258 20.49 6.52 -4.30
C VAL A 258 19.88 5.92 -3.05
N VAL A 259 18.56 5.97 -2.88
CA VAL A 259 17.96 5.44 -1.65
C VAL A 259 18.06 3.92 -1.60
N ILE A 260 17.80 3.21 -2.69
CA ILE A 260 17.92 1.74 -2.71
C ILE A 260 19.37 1.32 -2.44
N GLY A 261 20.36 2.07 -2.98
CA GLY A 261 21.78 1.80 -2.77
C GLY A 261 22.27 2.11 -1.35
N TYR A 262 21.86 3.24 -0.76
CA TYR A 262 22.42 3.73 0.50
C TYR A 262 21.53 3.50 1.74
N LEU A 263 20.23 3.25 1.58
CA LEU A 263 19.30 2.93 2.68
C LEU A 263 18.57 1.60 2.47
N PRO A 264 19.26 0.44 2.55
CA PRO A 264 18.69 -0.88 2.26
C PRO A 264 17.58 -1.33 3.22
N ARG A 265 17.41 -0.65 4.36
CA ARG A 265 16.32 -0.90 5.31
C ARG A 265 15.09 0.00 5.05
N GLY A 266 15.22 1.04 4.23
CA GLY A 266 14.25 2.12 4.09
C GLY A 266 14.47 3.26 5.09
N VAL A 267 13.97 4.45 4.78
CA VAL A 267 14.17 5.70 5.53
C VAL A 267 13.62 5.60 6.95
N VAL A 268 12.37 5.15 7.10
CA VAL A 268 11.72 5.12 8.42
C VAL A 268 12.28 4.00 9.28
N ASP A 269 12.48 2.81 8.73
CA ASP A 269 13.04 1.68 9.47
C ASP A 269 14.49 1.98 9.93
N SER A 270 15.26 2.74 9.14
CA SER A 270 16.62 3.19 9.53
C SER A 270 16.57 4.21 10.67
N ALA A 271 15.67 5.20 10.59
CA ALA A 271 15.46 6.19 11.65
C ALA A 271 15.00 5.54 12.96
N LEU A 272 14.04 4.61 12.89
CA LEU A 272 13.54 3.86 14.06
C LEU A 272 14.63 3.00 14.70
N HIS A 273 15.47 2.35 13.89
CA HIS A 273 16.60 1.56 14.40
C HIS A 273 17.61 2.43 15.15
N TYR A 274 17.94 3.61 14.61
CA TYR A 274 18.84 4.57 15.27
C TYR A 274 18.27 5.08 16.60
N LEU A 275 16.97 5.41 16.64
CA LEU A 275 16.29 5.86 17.85
C LEU A 275 16.21 4.75 18.92
N HIS A 276 15.98 3.50 18.52
CA HIS A 276 15.94 2.37 19.44
C HIS A 276 17.30 2.11 20.10
N HIS A 277 18.39 2.13 19.33
CA HIS A 277 19.74 2.00 19.88
C HIS A 277 20.11 3.13 20.85
N ARG A 278 19.69 4.37 20.57
CA ARG A 278 19.87 5.48 21.52
C ARG A 278 19.07 5.31 22.81
N ARG A 279 17.85 4.78 22.75
CA ARG A 279 17.03 4.52 23.95
C ARG A 279 17.58 3.40 24.81
N VAL A 280 17.99 2.29 24.20
CA VAL A 280 18.62 1.16 24.92
C VAL A 280 19.96 1.58 25.51
N GLY A 281 20.77 2.36 24.78
CA GLY A 281 22.01 2.94 25.31
C GLY A 281 21.79 3.87 26.50
N ARG A 282 20.76 4.75 26.43
CA ARG A 282 20.39 5.63 27.58
C ARG A 282 19.84 4.84 28.77
N ALA A 283 19.03 3.80 28.55
CA ALA A 283 18.51 2.95 29.62
C ALA A 283 19.63 2.14 30.30
N ALA A 284 20.59 1.61 29.53
CA ALA A 284 21.77 0.91 30.03
C ALA A 284 22.75 1.85 30.76
N GLN A 285 22.78 3.14 30.40
CA GLN A 285 23.58 4.15 31.08
C GLN A 285 22.90 4.62 32.37
N ALA A 286 21.57 4.74 32.39
CA ALA A 286 20.81 5.08 33.60
C ALA A 286 20.91 4.01 34.68
N SER A 287 20.92 2.71 34.32
CA SER A 287 21.10 1.61 35.26
C SER A 287 22.53 1.44 35.78
N ARG A 288 23.53 2.06 35.15
CA ARG A 288 24.93 2.12 35.65
C ARG A 288 25.19 3.28 36.62
N VAL A 289 24.31 4.29 36.66
CA VAL A 289 24.45 5.49 37.51
C VAL A 289 23.79 5.34 38.89
N SER A 290 23.18 4.19 39.18
CA SER A 290 22.73 3.82 40.53
C SER A 290 23.65 2.78 41.20
N PRO A 291 24.90 3.11 41.59
CA PRO A 291 25.59 2.41 42.66
C PRO A 291 25.22 3.05 44.01
N GLY A 292 24.65 2.25 44.91
CA GLY A 292 24.67 2.54 46.34
C GLY A 292 23.38 3.08 46.97
N THR A 293 22.46 2.16 47.29
CA THR A 293 21.73 2.18 48.58
C THR A 293 21.62 0.75 49.11
N SER A 294 22.78 0.12 49.33
CA SER A 294 22.90 -1.05 50.20
C SER A 294 24.08 -0.77 51.10
N GLU A 295 23.83 -0.06 52.19
CA GLU A 295 24.50 -0.17 53.49
C GLU A 295 24.13 1.05 54.33
N ALA A 296 23.39 0.78 55.39
CA ALA A 296 23.49 1.37 56.72
C ALA A 296 22.09 1.47 57.32
N ARG A 297 21.79 0.57 58.25
CA ARG A 297 21.50 0.99 59.62
C ARG A 297 21.53 -0.23 60.57
N PRO A 298 21.97 0.02 61.82
CA PRO A 298 22.63 -0.93 62.71
C PRO A 298 21.72 -2.02 63.27
#